data_AF-A0A6A5GFJ4-F1
#
_entry.id   AF-A0A6A5GFJ4-F1
#
_cell.length_a   1.000
_cell.length_b   1.000
_cell.length_c   1.000
_cell.angle_alpha   90.00
_cell.angle_beta   90.00
_cell.angle_gamma   90.00
#
_symmetry.space_group_name_H-M   'P 1'
#
loop_
_entity.id
_entity.type
_entity.pdbx_description
1 polymer ?
#
loop_
_entity_poly.entity_id
_entity_poly.type
_entity_poly.pdbx_seq_one_letter_code
_entity_poly.pdbx_strand_id
1 'polypeptide(L)'
;MTILRGIWKIWSKLEKLATEAKSGKNSHLLLGIMKIIEVDMSWCSRFTMQQLKFFDSEEDDIISENLVQLMADLQPSDVELSYMLCQLCFHSVGKKHQREILEVMESFSEILSDQLHSYYVNVMKRSNYSNRISKMMKINNLIQQSIQRERVKNELMRIFDVFFISCSHPDLFKS
;
A
#
# COMPACT_ATOMS: atom_id res chain seq x y z
N MET A 1 -17.57 -4.18 8.88
CA MET A 1 -16.82 -2.91 8.87
C MET A 1 -15.29 -3.05 8.84
N THR A 2 -14.68 -4.12 9.36
CA THR A 2 -13.20 -4.32 9.37
C THR A 2 -12.58 -4.65 8.00
N ILE A 3 -13.28 -5.40 7.14
CA ILE A 3 -12.80 -5.73 5.79
C ILE A 3 -12.77 -4.49 4.90
N LEU A 4 -13.85 -3.69 4.89
CA LEU A 4 -13.95 -2.46 4.12
C LEU A 4 -12.84 -1.46 4.49
N ARG A 5 -12.53 -1.33 5.80
CA ARG A 5 -11.40 -0.51 6.27
C ARG A 5 -10.04 -1.01 5.76
N GLY A 6 -9.84 -2.32 5.69
CA GLY A 6 -8.64 -2.92 5.11
C GLY A 6 -8.51 -2.65 3.60
N ILE A 7 -9.61 -2.85 2.87
CA ILE A 7 -9.69 -2.57 1.43
C ILE A 7 -9.43 -1.08 1.15
N TRP A 8 -10.04 -0.18 1.93
CA TRP A 8 -9.85 1.26 1.79
C TRP A 8 -8.38 1.69 1.94
N LYS A 9 -7.67 1.13 2.94
CA LYS A 9 -6.24 1.39 3.13
C LYS A 9 -5.39 0.93 1.95
N ILE A 10 -5.68 -0.27 1.44
CA ILE A 10 -4.99 -0.83 0.26
C ILE A 10 -5.23 0.04 -0.96
N TRP A 11 -6.49 0.40 -1.22
CA TRP A 11 -6.88 1.23 -2.35
C TRP A 11 -6.22 2.61 -2.29
N SER A 12 -6.31 3.29 -1.13
CA SER A 12 -5.70 4.62 -0.94
C SER A 12 -4.19 4.61 -1.18
N LYS A 13 -3.50 3.55 -0.76
CA LYS A 13 -2.05 3.40 -0.97
C LYS A 13 -1.71 3.16 -2.44
N LEU A 14 -2.46 2.31 -3.13
CA LEU A 14 -2.27 2.04 -4.56
C LEU A 14 -2.55 3.30 -5.40
N GLU A 15 -3.62 4.02 -5.10
CA GLU A 15 -4.00 5.27 -5.78
C GLU A 15 -2.95 6.37 -5.58
N LYS A 16 -2.46 6.53 -4.35
CA LYS A 16 -1.37 7.48 -4.03
C LYS A 16 -0.12 7.17 -4.87
N LEU A 17 0.31 5.91 -4.92
CA LEU A 17 1.46 5.49 -5.72
C LEU A 17 1.25 5.75 -7.22
N ALA A 18 0.07 5.44 -7.75
CA ALA A 18 -0.25 5.69 -9.15
C ALA A 18 -0.25 7.19 -9.49
N THR A 19 -0.73 8.03 -8.56
CA THR A 19 -0.78 9.49 -8.74
C THR A 19 0.60 10.12 -8.67
N GLU A 20 1.44 9.69 -7.72
CA GLU A 20 2.84 10.14 -7.60
C GLU A 20 3.67 9.75 -8.81
N ALA A 21 3.53 8.51 -9.27
CA ALA A 21 4.16 8.01 -10.48
C ALA A 21 3.77 8.84 -11.72
N LYS A 22 2.50 9.23 -11.86
CA LYS A 22 2.01 10.07 -12.97
C LYS A 22 2.45 11.53 -12.86
N SER A 23 2.46 12.10 -11.65
CA SER A 23 2.78 13.51 -11.46
C SER A 23 4.28 13.80 -11.51
N GLY A 24 5.14 12.80 -11.33
CA GLY A 24 6.60 12.99 -11.18
C GLY A 24 6.99 13.83 -9.96
N LYS A 25 6.01 14.20 -9.11
CA LYS A 25 6.21 14.95 -7.88
C LYS A 25 6.27 13.94 -6.74
N ASN A 26 7.46 13.76 -6.17
CA ASN A 26 7.63 12.99 -4.96
C ASN A 26 6.85 13.67 -3.82
N SER A 27 5.83 13.02 -3.27
CA SER A 27 5.22 13.47 -2.01
C SER A 27 6.21 13.42 -0.84
N HIS A 28 7.32 12.67 -1.01
CA HIS A 28 8.51 12.73 -0.18
C HIS A 28 9.11 14.13 -0.06
N LEU A 29 8.81 15.07 -0.95
CA LEU A 29 9.27 16.46 -0.82
C LEU A 29 8.55 17.15 0.36
N LEU A 30 7.27 16.89 0.59
CA LEU A 30 6.53 17.37 1.77
C LEU A 30 6.98 16.65 3.05
N LEU A 31 7.19 15.33 2.99
CA LEU A 31 7.69 14.55 4.13
C LEU A 31 9.14 14.93 4.48
N GLY A 32 9.98 15.19 3.47
CA GLY A 32 11.36 15.66 3.60
C GLY A 32 11.44 17.08 4.14
N ILE A 33 10.54 17.98 3.74
CA ILE A 33 10.39 19.30 4.38
C ILE A 33 10.03 19.15 5.86
N MET A 34 9.15 18.21 6.23
CA MET A 34 8.85 17.88 7.63
C MET A 34 10.04 17.26 8.38
N LYS A 35 10.96 16.56 7.70
CA LYS A 35 12.21 16.05 8.31
C LYS A 35 13.26 17.15 8.54
N ILE A 36 13.24 18.21 7.72
CA ILE A 36 14.19 19.34 7.80
C ILE A 36 13.74 20.38 8.84
N ILE A 37 12.43 20.58 8.97
CA ILE A 37 11.87 21.49 9.97
C ILE A 37 11.80 20.75 11.31
N GLU A 38 12.38 21.32 12.37
CA GLU A 38 12.12 20.85 13.74
C GLU A 38 10.65 21.12 14.08
N VAL A 39 9.78 20.17 13.72
CA VAL A 39 8.37 20.22 14.06
C VAL A 39 8.26 19.97 15.56
N ASP A 40 7.71 20.92 16.30
CA ASP A 40 7.36 20.68 17.69
C ASP A 40 6.28 19.57 17.73
N MET A 41 6.57 18.48 18.44
CA MET A 41 5.66 17.36 18.65
C MET A 41 5.23 17.25 20.12
N SER A 42 5.58 18.22 20.97
CA SER A 42 5.16 18.27 22.38
C SER A 42 3.64 18.36 22.53
N TRP A 43 2.94 18.86 21.51
CA TRP A 43 1.48 18.91 21.44
C TRP A 43 0.82 17.53 21.28
N CYS A 44 1.58 16.49 20.90
CA CYS A 44 1.03 15.17 20.59
C CYS A 44 1.79 13.98 21.15
N SER A 45 3.04 14.16 21.55
CA SER A 45 3.93 13.12 22.04
C SER A 45 4.69 13.60 23.27
N ARG A 46 4.95 12.67 24.19
CA ARG A 46 5.88 12.91 25.33
C ARG A 46 7.33 12.60 24.95
N PHE A 47 7.56 12.07 23.76
CA PHE A 47 8.87 11.68 23.26
C PHE A 47 9.56 12.85 22.56
N THR A 48 10.88 12.92 22.70
CA THR A 48 11.70 13.90 21.97
C THR A 48 11.80 13.52 20.49
N MET A 49 12.20 14.47 19.62
CA MET A 49 12.42 14.17 18.20
C MET A 49 13.39 13.02 17.97
N GLN A 50 14.46 12.94 18.76
CA GLN A 50 15.44 11.86 18.65
C GLN A 50 14.84 10.49 18.96
N GLN A 51 13.93 10.43 19.94
CA GLN A 51 13.22 9.19 20.27
C GLN A 51 12.16 8.85 19.22
N LEU A 52 11.49 9.85 18.63
CA LEU A 52 10.55 9.63 17.53
C LEU A 52 11.25 9.12 16.27
N LYS A 53 12.48 9.57 15.99
CA LYS A 53 13.31 9.07 14.88
C LYS A 53 13.60 7.57 14.97
N PHE A 54 13.53 6.96 16.16
CA PHE A 54 13.64 5.50 16.29
C PHE A 54 12.54 4.75 15.52
N PHE A 55 11.36 5.37 15.38
CA PHE A 55 10.23 4.82 14.62
C PHE A 55 10.28 5.20 13.14
N ASP A 56 11.14 6.14 12.77
CA ASP A 56 11.36 6.52 11.38
C ASP A 56 12.40 5.56 10.78
N SER A 57 12.04 4.95 9.65
CA SER A 57 12.79 3.87 9.03
C SER A 57 13.27 4.34 7.67
N GLU A 58 14.59 4.55 7.51
CA GLU A 58 15.18 4.86 6.20
C GLU A 58 14.85 3.77 5.16
N GLU A 59 14.71 2.51 5.61
CA GLU A 59 14.26 1.43 4.74
C GLU A 59 12.83 1.62 4.23
N ASP A 60 11.92 2.15 5.05
CA ASP A 60 10.53 2.40 4.64
C ASP A 60 10.49 3.48 3.55
N ASP A 61 11.34 4.50 3.65
CA ASP A 61 11.48 5.55 2.64
C ASP A 61 12.02 4.98 1.33
N ILE A 62 13.09 4.18 1.37
CA ILE A 62 13.67 3.53 0.19
C ILE A 62 12.65 2.62 -0.51
N ILE A 63 11.87 1.84 0.26
CA ILE A 63 10.81 0.99 -0.29
C ILE A 63 9.72 1.84 -0.95
N SER A 64 9.34 2.94 -0.32
CA SER A 64 8.33 3.88 -0.84
C SER A 64 8.79 4.49 -2.17
N GLU A 65 10.02 5.00 -2.23
CA GLU A 65 10.60 5.57 -3.45
C GLU A 65 10.72 4.53 -4.58
N ASN A 66 11.18 3.31 -4.25
CA ASN A 66 11.27 2.21 -5.19
C ASN A 66 9.88 1.81 -5.73
N LEU A 67 8.85 1.79 -4.87
CA LEU A 67 7.46 1.52 -5.30
C LEU A 67 6.95 2.58 -6.29
N VAL A 68 7.23 3.86 -6.04
CA VAL A 68 6.87 4.95 -6.96
C VAL A 68 7.57 4.77 -8.30
N GLN A 69 8.87 4.47 -8.29
CA GLN A 69 9.64 4.25 -9.51
C GLN A 69 9.13 3.04 -10.31
N LEU A 70 8.88 1.91 -9.65
CA LEU A 70 8.34 0.71 -10.29
C LEU A 70 6.95 0.96 -10.90
N MET A 71 6.11 1.74 -10.24
CA MET A 71 4.80 2.15 -10.79
C MET A 71 4.96 3.09 -11.98
N ALA A 72 5.91 4.02 -11.93
CA ALA A 72 6.24 4.93 -13.04
C ALA A 72 6.81 4.19 -14.25
N ASP A 73 7.60 3.14 -14.05
CA ASP A 73 8.14 2.29 -15.11
C ASP A 73 7.08 1.36 -15.72
N LEU A 74 6.12 0.90 -14.91
CA LEU A 74 5.05 0.03 -15.38
C LEU A 74 4.01 0.81 -16.19
N GLN A 75 3.70 2.05 -15.77
CA GLN A 75 2.59 2.88 -16.28
C GLN A 75 1.31 2.06 -16.44
N PRO A 76 0.74 1.57 -15.32
CA PRO A 76 -0.38 0.65 -15.41
C PRO A 76 -1.63 1.34 -15.97
N SER A 77 -2.38 0.62 -16.81
CA SER A 77 -3.71 1.04 -17.23
C SER A 77 -4.72 0.88 -16.10
N ASP A 78 -5.91 1.48 -16.22
CA ASP A 78 -6.95 1.35 -15.20
C ASP A 78 -7.41 -0.10 -15.02
N VAL A 79 -7.33 -0.91 -16.09
CA VAL A 79 -7.62 -2.36 -16.03
C VAL A 79 -6.55 -3.10 -15.23
N GLU A 80 -5.28 -2.78 -15.46
CA GLU A 80 -4.16 -3.36 -14.71
C GLU A 80 -4.18 -2.93 -13.24
N LEU A 81 -4.48 -1.67 -12.95
CA LEU A 81 -4.67 -1.17 -11.57
C LEU A 81 -5.83 -1.87 -10.86
N SER A 82 -6.95 -2.08 -11.55
CA SER A 82 -8.11 -2.80 -11.01
C SER A 82 -7.75 -4.25 -10.69
N TYR A 83 -7.02 -4.92 -11.60
CA TYR A 83 -6.51 -6.27 -11.37
C TYR A 83 -5.58 -6.33 -10.14
N MET A 84 -4.62 -5.39 -10.04
CA MET A 84 -3.72 -5.30 -8.91
C MET A 84 -4.47 -5.08 -7.59
N LEU A 85 -5.46 -4.19 -7.57
CA LEU A 85 -6.30 -3.92 -6.41
C LEU A 85 -7.04 -5.18 -5.95
N CYS A 86 -7.69 -5.89 -6.86
CA CYS A 86 -8.41 -7.12 -6.55
C CYS A 86 -7.49 -8.16 -5.89
N GLN A 87 -6.30 -8.37 -6.44
CA GLN A 87 -5.32 -9.29 -5.85
C GLN A 87 -4.88 -8.87 -4.43
N LEU A 88 -4.62 -7.58 -4.20
CA LEU A 88 -4.25 -7.07 -2.88
C LEU A 88 -5.39 -7.26 -1.87
N CYS A 89 -6.63 -6.97 -2.28
CA CYS A 89 -7.82 -7.20 -1.47
C CYS A 89 -7.96 -8.67 -1.08
N PHE A 90 -7.80 -9.58 -2.05
CA PHE A 90 -7.93 -11.02 -1.82
C PHE A 90 -6.89 -11.53 -0.84
N HIS A 91 -5.63 -11.12 -1.01
CA HIS A 91 -4.58 -11.47 -0.06
C HIS A 91 -4.88 -10.98 1.38
N SER A 92 -5.48 -9.79 1.50
CA SER A 92 -5.84 -9.22 2.81
C SER A 92 -6.99 -9.96 3.51
N VAL A 93 -7.93 -10.49 2.72
CA VAL A 93 -9.12 -11.22 3.20
C VAL A 93 -8.78 -12.68 3.48
N GLY A 94 -7.99 -13.32 2.61
CA GLY A 94 -7.56 -14.72 2.75
C GLY A 94 -6.76 -14.99 4.04
N LYS A 95 -5.92 -14.04 4.47
CA LYS A 95 -5.19 -14.16 5.76
C LYS A 95 -6.10 -14.15 7.00
N LYS A 96 -7.35 -13.69 6.88
CA LYS A 96 -8.26 -13.49 8.02
C LYS A 96 -9.39 -14.53 8.10
N HIS A 97 -9.56 -15.39 7.10
CA HIS A 97 -10.74 -16.24 6.97
C HIS A 97 -10.44 -17.70 6.64
N GLN A 98 -11.40 -18.57 6.98
CA GLN A 98 -11.34 -20.04 6.90
C GLN A 98 -11.45 -20.56 5.45
N ARG A 99 -11.15 -21.85 5.25
CA ARG A 99 -10.93 -22.56 3.96
C ARG A 99 -11.94 -22.22 2.84
N GLU A 100 -13.23 -22.06 3.15
CA GLU A 100 -14.28 -21.76 2.16
C GLU A 100 -14.08 -20.42 1.43
N ILE A 101 -13.58 -19.39 2.13
CA ILE A 101 -13.30 -18.10 1.51
C ILE A 101 -12.11 -18.22 0.56
N LEU A 102 -11.14 -19.08 0.86
CA LEU A 102 -9.97 -19.31 0.01
C LEU A 102 -10.37 -19.91 -1.34
N GLU A 103 -11.24 -20.92 -1.34
CA GLU A 103 -11.76 -21.55 -2.57
C GLU A 103 -12.49 -20.53 -3.45
N VAL A 104 -13.31 -19.68 -2.83
CA VAL A 104 -13.96 -18.58 -3.54
C VAL A 104 -12.93 -17.60 -4.11
N MET A 105 -11.89 -17.22 -3.34
CA MET A 105 -10.84 -16.32 -3.83
C MET A 105 -10.05 -16.90 -5.01
N GLU A 106 -9.76 -18.20 -4.98
CA GLU A 106 -9.07 -18.91 -6.07
C GLU A 106 -9.89 -18.86 -7.36
N SER A 107 -11.19 -19.18 -7.26
CA SER A 107 -12.10 -19.07 -8.42
C SER A 107 -12.17 -17.65 -8.99
N PHE A 108 -12.24 -16.61 -8.15
CA PHE A 108 -12.16 -15.22 -8.61
C PHE A 108 -10.80 -14.86 -9.22
N SER A 109 -9.70 -15.41 -8.72
CA SER A 109 -8.36 -15.16 -9.25
C SER A 109 -8.21 -15.73 -10.67
N GLU A 110 -8.80 -16.89 -10.95
CA GLU A 110 -8.86 -17.46 -12.31
C GLU A 110 -9.63 -16.53 -13.25
N ILE A 111 -10.84 -16.11 -12.85
CA ILE A 111 -11.68 -15.19 -13.66
C ILE A 111 -10.93 -13.88 -13.95
N LEU A 112 -10.27 -13.29 -12.95
CA LEU A 112 -9.51 -12.06 -13.13
C LEU A 112 -8.32 -12.25 -14.08
N SER A 113 -7.67 -13.41 -14.03
CA SER A 113 -6.53 -13.73 -14.90
C SER A 113 -6.99 -13.92 -16.35
N ASP A 114 -8.15 -14.54 -16.57
CA ASP A 114 -8.76 -14.69 -17.88
C ASP A 114 -9.23 -13.36 -18.47
N GLN A 115 -9.81 -12.49 -17.63
CA GLN A 115 -10.19 -11.14 -18.05
C GLN A 115 -8.97 -10.31 -18.42
N LEU A 116 -7.90 -10.39 -17.63
CA LEU A 116 -6.65 -9.68 -17.92
C LEU A 116 -6.01 -10.22 -19.21
N HIS A 117 -5.99 -11.54 -19.41
CA HIS A 117 -5.53 -12.16 -20.65
C HIS A 117 -6.33 -11.65 -21.85
N SER A 118 -7.65 -11.68 -21.76
CA SER A 118 -8.57 -11.20 -22.79
C SER A 118 -8.34 -9.73 -23.12
N TYR A 119 -8.09 -8.89 -22.12
CA TYR A 119 -7.74 -7.49 -22.31
C TYR A 119 -6.44 -7.33 -23.11
N TYR A 120 -5.39 -8.08 -22.77
CA TYR A 120 -4.12 -7.98 -23.48
C TYR A 120 -4.19 -8.48 -24.94
N VAL A 121 -4.90 -9.59 -25.17
CA VAL A 121 -5.02 -10.20 -26.51
C VAL A 121 -5.97 -9.39 -27.39
N ASN A 122 -7.16 -9.04 -26.89
CA ASN A 122 -8.22 -8.47 -27.71
C ASN A 122 -8.15 -6.94 -27.82
N VAL A 123 -7.76 -6.25 -26.74
CA VAL A 123 -7.76 -4.77 -26.70
C VAL A 123 -6.36 -4.23 -27.02
N MET A 124 -5.35 -4.66 -26.27
CA MET A 124 -3.98 -4.17 -26.45
C MET A 124 -3.27 -4.80 -27.67
N LYS A 125 -3.81 -5.90 -28.22
CA LYS A 125 -3.21 -6.69 -29.32
C LYS A 125 -1.74 -7.05 -29.05
N ARG A 126 -1.43 -7.41 -27.81
CA ARG A 126 -0.07 -7.80 -27.37
C ARG A 126 -0.10 -9.23 -26.83
N SER A 127 0.71 -10.12 -27.41
CA SER A 127 0.88 -11.48 -26.85
C SER A 127 1.92 -11.54 -25.73
N ASN A 128 2.88 -10.62 -25.71
CA ASN A 128 4.03 -10.66 -24.80
C ASN A 128 3.81 -9.77 -23.56
N TYR A 129 2.75 -10.04 -22.81
CA TYR A 129 2.37 -9.27 -21.61
C TYR A 129 2.85 -9.92 -20.29
N SER A 130 3.47 -11.09 -20.34
CA SER A 130 3.98 -11.81 -19.15
C SER A 130 4.93 -10.97 -18.30
N ASN A 131 5.83 -10.20 -18.92
CA ASN A 131 6.71 -9.28 -18.21
C ASN A 131 5.95 -8.20 -17.42
N ARG A 132 4.84 -7.68 -17.98
CA ARG A 132 3.99 -6.71 -17.28
C ARG A 132 3.31 -7.34 -16.07
N ILE A 133 2.82 -8.58 -16.21
CA ILE A 133 2.25 -9.33 -15.08
C ILE A 133 3.29 -9.54 -13.99
N SER A 134 4.51 -9.98 -14.33
CA SER A 134 5.58 -10.16 -13.34
C SER A 134 5.92 -8.86 -12.61
N LYS A 135 5.93 -7.72 -13.32
CA LYS A 135 6.10 -6.39 -12.71
C LYS A 135 4.95 -6.05 -11.76
N MET A 136 3.69 -6.28 -12.16
CA MET A 136 2.52 -6.08 -11.31
C MET A 136 2.60 -6.92 -10.03
N MET A 137 2.96 -8.21 -10.14
CA MET A 137 3.14 -9.09 -8.97
C MET A 137 4.22 -8.56 -8.03
N LYS A 138 5.37 -8.13 -8.59
CA LYS A 138 6.46 -7.57 -7.79
C LYS A 138 6.02 -6.34 -7.00
N ILE A 139 5.30 -5.43 -7.65
CA ILE A 139 4.76 -4.22 -6.99
C ILE A 139 3.76 -4.61 -5.90
N ASN A 140 2.80 -5.49 -6.19
CA ASN A 140 1.81 -5.94 -5.21
C ASN A 140 2.46 -6.56 -3.97
N ASN A 141 3.48 -7.40 -4.15
CA ASN A 141 4.22 -8.01 -3.04
C ASN A 141 4.92 -6.96 -2.16
N LEU A 142 5.55 -5.95 -2.78
CA LEU A 142 6.20 -4.86 -2.04
C LEU A 142 5.18 -3.99 -1.28
N ILE A 143 4.02 -3.70 -1.89
CA ILE A 143 2.92 -2.99 -1.21
C ILE A 143 2.47 -3.77 0.03
N GLN A 144 2.28 -5.09 -0.09
CA GLN A 144 1.88 -5.93 1.04
C GLN A 144 2.92 -5.92 2.18
N GLN A 145 4.21 -6.00 1.83
CA GLN A 145 5.29 -5.92 2.82
C GLN A 145 5.29 -4.56 3.52
N SER A 146 5.15 -3.47 2.77
CA SER A 146 5.06 -2.11 3.31
C SER A 146 3.87 -1.95 4.27
N ILE A 147 2.68 -2.45 3.89
CA ILE A 147 1.49 -2.43 4.76
C ILE A 147 1.73 -3.23 6.05
N GLN A 148 2.37 -4.39 5.96
CA GLN A 148 2.66 -5.21 7.13
C GLN A 148 3.67 -4.53 8.07
N ARG A 149 4.73 -3.92 7.54
CA ARG A 149 5.71 -3.15 8.32
C ARG A 149 5.03 -1.98 9.04
N GLU A 150 4.24 -1.20 8.31
CA GLU A 150 3.49 -0.07 8.85
C GLU A 150 2.53 -0.50 9.98
N ARG A 151 1.90 -1.67 9.83
CA ARG A 151 1.05 -2.25 10.88
C ARG A 151 1.82 -2.57 12.15
N VAL A 152 2.95 -3.25 12.04
CA VAL A 152 3.81 -3.60 13.18
C VAL A 152 4.34 -2.34 13.86
N LYS A 153 4.79 -1.35 13.08
CA LYS A 153 5.24 -0.06 13.58
C LYS A 153 4.14 0.66 14.36
N ASN A 154 2.94 0.77 13.80
CA ASN A 154 1.81 1.42 14.45
C ASN A 154 1.39 0.70 15.74
N GLU A 155 1.46 -0.63 15.77
CA GLU A 155 1.19 -1.41 16.97
C GLU A 155 2.25 -1.15 18.07
N LEU A 156 3.52 -1.07 17.70
CA LEU A 156 4.61 -0.75 18.61
C LEU A 156 4.44 0.68 19.17
N MET A 157 4.17 1.66 18.31
CA MET A 157 3.90 3.04 18.73
C MET A 157 2.70 3.14 19.69
N ARG A 158 1.67 2.32 19.49
CA ARG A 158 0.52 2.23 20.39
C ARG A 158 0.91 1.63 21.74
N ILE A 159 1.71 0.56 21.78
CA ILE A 159 2.15 -0.09 23.03
C ILE A 159 2.97 0.86 23.91
N PHE A 160 3.80 1.69 23.29
CA PHE A 160 4.62 2.69 24.00
C PHE A 160 3.90 4.02 24.23
N ASP A 161 2.61 4.13 23.91
CA ASP A 161 1.81 5.37 24.01
C ASP A 161 2.55 6.58 23.42
N VAL A 162 3.16 6.39 22.24
CA VAL A 162 4.02 7.40 21.60
C VAL A 162 3.24 8.68 21.32
N PHE A 163 1.97 8.56 20.95
CA PHE A 163 1.09 9.71 20.74
C PHE A 163 -0.10 9.67 21.70
N PHE A 164 -0.40 10.80 22.34
CA PHE A 164 -1.56 10.95 23.23
C PHE A 164 -2.75 11.69 22.59
N ILE A 165 -2.65 12.06 21.30
CA ILE A 165 -3.77 12.69 20.59
C ILE A 165 -4.93 11.71 20.49
N SER A 166 -6.07 12.07 21.07
CA SER A 166 -7.36 11.49 20.72
C SER A 166 -7.80 12.03 19.35
N CYS A 167 -7.39 11.38 18.26
CA CYS A 167 -7.87 11.73 16.92
C CYS A 167 -9.41 11.64 16.88
N SER A 168 -10.06 12.62 16.25
CA SER A 168 -11.53 12.71 16.16
C SER A 168 -12.20 11.51 15.48
N HIS A 169 -11.44 10.71 14.73
CA HIS A 169 -11.88 9.44 14.15
C HIS A 169 -10.95 8.30 14.59
N PRO A 170 -11.14 7.74 15.80
CA PRO A 170 -10.34 6.62 16.30
C PRO A 170 -10.46 5.36 15.42
N ASP A 171 -11.52 5.27 14.60
CA ASP A 171 -11.81 4.13 13.73
C ASP A 171 -10.94 4.03 12.47
N LEU A 172 -10.19 5.09 12.11
CA LEU A 172 -9.21 5.03 11.01
C LEU A 172 -7.92 4.27 11.42
N PHE A 173 -7.63 4.23 12.73
CA PHE A 173 -6.39 3.68 13.29
C PHE A 173 -6.60 2.44 14.19
N LYS A 174 -7.83 2.11 14.57
CA LYS A 174 -8.13 0.82 15.22
C LYS A 174 -7.90 -0.33 14.23
N SER A 175 -6.80 -1.06 14.41
CA SER A 175 -6.52 -2.36 13.77
C SER A 175 -7.49 -3.44 14.26
#